data_AF-A0A396C5V5-F1
#
_entry.id   AF-A0A396C5V5-F1
#
_cell.length_a   1.000
_cell.length_b   1.000
_cell.length_c   1.000
_cell.angle_alpha   90.00
_cell.angle_beta   90.00
_cell.angle_gamma   90.00
#
_symmetry.space_group_name_H-M   'P 1'
#
loop_
_entity.id
_entity.type
_entity.pdbx_description
1 polymer ?
#
loop_
_entity_poly.entity_id
_entity_poly.type
_entity_poly.pdbx_seq_one_letter_code
_entity_poly.pdbx_strand_id
1 'polypeptide(L)'
;MIKKENIYVGACIIMNDPEHPEVGPVKGTVQKITELSNGNEYGYITNVLPDEEFRKLPDIKDNALYGLITCFGFDIDLLPKEEKTDKFPRQLQQFKIYIQREGSNGCTELKKCKTFYEDILELLDAYGYQINELEFPGSCPEGRKGKNRIYCHPSQLAGECAPEAFEELKKMLYHGTTYKIVRVEKERKLVFDYSDEEEFEQYHLKYDATIRQRMLKAFHTDSSEEFKVTYKVMDELADKIKIVTIHNYMISGGDFANYRYLQSVYDTLLNEGKIVIGPKQANDEHITRSRAID
;
A
#
# COMPACT_ATOMS: atom_id res chain seq x y z
N MET A 1 -2.50 1.14 -35.62
CA MET A 1 -2.91 2.47 -35.09
C MET A 1 -4.07 2.33 -34.11
N ILE A 2 -3.85 2.71 -32.86
CA ILE A 2 -4.84 2.60 -31.79
C ILE A 2 -5.36 3.99 -31.43
N LYS A 3 -6.67 4.11 -31.20
CA LYS A 3 -7.25 5.34 -30.67
C LYS A 3 -7.04 5.42 -29.16
N LYS A 4 -6.86 6.64 -28.64
CA LYS A 4 -6.68 6.90 -27.20
C LYS A 4 -7.73 6.23 -26.31
N GLU A 5 -9.00 6.22 -26.72
CA GLU A 5 -10.10 5.60 -25.96
C GLU A 5 -9.98 4.07 -25.81
N ASN A 6 -9.20 3.43 -26.67
CA ASN A 6 -9.04 1.97 -26.71
C ASN A 6 -7.78 1.49 -25.97
N ILE A 7 -6.90 2.39 -25.53
CA ILE A 7 -5.69 2.07 -24.77
C ILE A 7 -5.87 2.38 -23.29
N TYR A 8 -5.23 1.61 -22.42
CA TYR A 8 -5.33 1.77 -20.97
C TYR A 8 -4.00 1.42 -20.27
N VAL A 9 -3.78 1.99 -19.09
CA VAL A 9 -2.61 1.63 -18.25
C VAL A 9 -2.70 0.17 -17.85
N GLY A 10 -1.61 -0.58 -18.05
CA GLY A 10 -1.57 -2.03 -17.89
C GLY A 10 -1.91 -2.83 -19.14
N ALA A 11 -2.25 -2.18 -20.27
CA ALA A 11 -2.39 -2.86 -21.54
C ALA A 11 -1.05 -3.46 -21.99
N CYS A 12 -1.09 -4.70 -22.48
CA CYS A 12 0.02 -5.33 -23.18
C CYS A 12 -0.01 -4.85 -24.63
N ILE A 13 1.11 -4.34 -25.12
CA ILE A 13 1.25 -3.86 -26.49
C ILE A 13 2.45 -4.52 -27.16
N ILE A 14 2.42 -4.47 -28.49
CA ILE A 14 3.59 -4.72 -29.34
C ILE A 14 3.88 -3.43 -30.09
N MET A 15 5.11 -2.94 -29.97
CA MET A 15 5.59 -1.79 -30.73
C MET A 15 6.10 -2.29 -32.07
N ASN A 16 5.49 -1.82 -33.14
CA ASN A 16 5.83 -2.10 -34.52
C ASN A 16 6.18 -0.76 -35.16
N ASP A 17 7.44 -0.34 -35.04
CA ASP A 17 7.93 0.87 -35.70
C ASP A 17 8.18 0.56 -37.19
N PRO A 18 7.34 1.05 -38.11
CA PRO A 18 7.51 0.81 -39.54
C PRO A 18 8.70 1.59 -40.13
N GLU A 19 9.18 2.64 -39.44
CA GLU A 19 10.32 3.45 -39.85
C GLU A 19 11.66 2.83 -39.40
N HIS A 20 11.64 2.01 -38.33
CA HIS A 20 12.80 1.31 -37.78
C HIS A 20 12.58 -0.22 -37.63
N PRO A 21 12.39 -0.96 -38.74
CA PRO A 21 12.09 -2.40 -38.72
C PRO A 21 13.22 -3.25 -38.09
N GLU A 22 14.45 -2.73 -38.04
CA GLU A 22 15.62 -3.38 -37.44
C GLU A 22 15.52 -3.59 -35.92
N VAL A 23 14.74 -2.76 -35.22
CA VAL A 23 14.50 -2.89 -33.77
C VAL A 23 13.60 -4.10 -33.48
N GLY A 24 12.83 -4.53 -34.49
CA GLY A 24 11.88 -5.63 -34.38
C GLY A 24 10.71 -5.31 -33.45
N PRO A 25 9.69 -6.20 -33.39
CA PRO A 25 8.55 -6.00 -32.52
C PRO A 25 8.94 -6.06 -31.05
N VAL A 26 8.72 -4.97 -30.30
CA VAL A 26 9.01 -4.93 -28.86
C VAL A 26 7.71 -5.09 -28.07
N LYS A 27 7.61 -6.16 -27.28
CA LYS A 27 6.47 -6.35 -26.37
C LYS A 27 6.71 -5.62 -25.05
N GLY A 28 5.65 -5.02 -24.51
CA GLY A 28 5.70 -4.42 -23.17
C GLY A 28 4.34 -4.07 -22.60
N THR A 29 4.37 -3.51 -21.39
CA THR A 29 3.19 -3.09 -20.64
C THR A 29 3.15 -1.57 -20.49
N VAL A 30 2.03 -0.96 -20.88
CA VAL A 30 1.80 0.49 -20.75
C VAL A 30 1.80 0.91 -19.28
N GLN A 31 2.70 1.82 -18.92
CA GLN A 31 2.82 2.39 -17.58
C GLN A 31 2.08 3.72 -17.43
N LYS A 32 2.13 4.56 -18.47
CA LYS A 32 1.49 5.88 -18.53
C LYS A 32 1.03 6.18 -19.95
N ILE A 33 -0.07 6.92 -20.06
CA ILE A 33 -0.57 7.50 -21.32
C ILE A 33 -0.56 9.02 -21.14
N THR A 34 0.08 9.74 -22.07
CA THR A 34 0.15 11.20 -22.06
C THR A 34 -0.46 11.73 -23.35
N GLU A 35 -1.46 12.60 -23.22
CA GLU A 35 -2.07 13.28 -24.36
C GLU A 35 -1.18 14.42 -24.87
N LEU A 36 -1.07 14.52 -26.17
CA LEU A 36 -0.40 15.61 -26.87
C LEU A 36 -1.43 16.71 -27.15
N SER A 37 -0.97 17.96 -27.16
CA SER A 37 -1.78 19.19 -27.22
C SER A 37 -2.62 19.38 -28.48
N ASN A 38 -2.58 18.44 -29.44
CA ASN A 38 -3.27 18.49 -30.72
C ASN A 38 -4.66 17.84 -30.73
N GLY A 39 -5.08 17.18 -29.64
CA GLY A 39 -6.48 16.75 -29.41
C GLY A 39 -7.07 15.79 -30.46
N ASN A 40 -6.25 15.23 -31.35
CA ASN A 40 -6.69 14.19 -32.27
C ASN A 40 -6.67 12.83 -31.56
N GLU A 41 -7.52 11.90 -32.01
CA GLU A 41 -7.71 10.60 -31.35
C GLU A 41 -6.46 9.69 -31.31
N TYR A 42 -5.38 10.09 -32.01
CA TYR A 42 -4.07 9.43 -32.08
C TYR A 42 -2.93 10.26 -31.44
N GLY A 43 -3.24 11.45 -30.92
CA GLY A 43 -2.28 12.41 -30.38
C GLY A 43 -1.92 12.06 -28.95
N TYR A 44 -1.30 10.91 -28.76
CA TYR A 44 -0.83 10.49 -27.46
C TYR A 44 0.45 9.69 -27.58
N ILE A 45 1.23 9.72 -26.50
CA ILE A 45 2.36 8.83 -26.29
C ILE A 45 2.09 7.92 -25.11
N THR A 46 2.73 6.76 -25.12
CA THR A 46 2.70 5.82 -24.00
C THR A 46 4.11 5.54 -23.52
N ASN A 47 4.32 5.63 -22.22
CA ASN A 47 5.52 5.06 -21.61
C ASN A 47 5.26 3.57 -21.39
N VAL A 48 6.12 2.73 -21.95
CA VAL A 48 5.97 1.28 -21.96
C VAL A 48 7.15 0.66 -21.24
N LEU A 49 6.87 -0.24 -20.30
CA LEU A 49 7.87 -1.10 -19.70
C LEU A 49 8.04 -2.34 -20.58
N PRO A 50 9.19 -2.52 -21.27
CA PRO A 50 9.38 -3.69 -22.12
C PRO A 50 9.47 -4.97 -21.30
N ASP A 51 9.05 -6.10 -21.90
CA ASP A 51 9.20 -7.41 -21.27
C ASP A 51 10.69 -7.70 -21.02
N GLU A 52 10.99 -8.61 -20.08
CA GLU A 52 12.36 -8.80 -19.59
C GLU A 52 13.37 -9.17 -20.70
N GLU A 53 12.94 -9.89 -21.72
CA GLU A 53 13.79 -10.27 -22.85
C GLU A 53 14.24 -9.05 -23.68
N PHE A 54 13.35 -8.08 -23.91
CA PHE A 54 13.64 -6.89 -24.71
C PHE A 54 14.51 -5.88 -23.96
N ARG A 55 14.36 -5.78 -22.63
CA ARG A 55 15.19 -4.87 -21.81
C ARG A 55 16.70 -5.16 -21.85
N LYS A 56 17.09 -6.35 -22.34
CA LYS A 56 18.49 -6.76 -22.47
C LYS A 56 19.09 -6.39 -23.84
N LEU A 57 18.26 -5.99 -24.81
CA LEU A 57 18.72 -5.56 -26.13
C LEU A 57 19.50 -4.23 -25.99
N PRO A 58 20.68 -4.09 -26.62
CA PRO A 58 21.52 -2.89 -26.49
C PRO A 58 20.76 -1.59 -26.77
N ASP A 59 20.02 -1.54 -27.88
CA ASP A 59 19.30 -0.33 -28.31
C ASP A 59 18.21 0.10 -27.33
N ILE A 60 17.61 -0.84 -26.60
CA ILE A 60 16.62 -0.54 -25.55
C ILE A 60 17.32 -0.18 -24.24
N LYS A 61 18.30 -1.00 -23.84
CA LYS A 61 19.01 -0.83 -22.57
C LYS A 61 19.69 0.53 -22.46
N ASP A 62 20.28 1.01 -23.56
CA ASP A 62 21.11 2.21 -23.56
C ASP A 62 20.30 3.49 -23.81
N ASN A 63 19.07 3.38 -24.34
CA ASN A 63 18.23 4.54 -24.70
C ASN A 63 16.92 4.65 -23.90
N ALA A 64 16.59 3.67 -23.06
CA ALA A 64 15.35 3.70 -22.27
C ALA A 64 15.44 4.66 -21.06
N LEU A 65 14.56 5.65 -21.01
CA LEU A 65 14.41 6.52 -19.85
C LEU A 65 13.80 5.74 -18.69
N TYR A 66 14.55 5.58 -17.60
CA TYR A 66 14.14 4.78 -16.45
C TYR A 66 13.72 3.33 -16.79
N GLY A 67 14.31 2.76 -17.85
CA GLY A 67 13.95 1.42 -18.35
C GLY A 67 12.62 1.36 -19.10
N LEU A 68 12.03 2.52 -19.41
CA LEU A 68 10.83 2.68 -20.24
C LEU A 68 11.20 3.14 -21.65
N ILE A 69 10.41 2.69 -22.61
CA ILE A 69 10.41 3.23 -23.98
C ILE A 69 9.17 4.08 -24.18
N THR A 70 9.28 5.11 -25.02
CA THR A 70 8.16 5.96 -25.41
C THR A 70 7.66 5.50 -26.77
N CYS A 71 6.38 5.15 -26.86
CA CYS A 71 5.75 4.73 -28.12
C CYS A 71 4.65 5.72 -28.50
N PHE A 72 4.47 5.98 -29.79
CA PHE A 72 3.32 6.73 -30.30
C PHE A 72 2.13 5.79 -30.54
N GLY A 73 0.90 6.31 -30.42
CA GLY A 73 -0.32 5.54 -30.63
C GLY A 73 -0.46 4.88 -32.01
N PHE A 74 0.27 5.39 -33.01
CA PHE A 74 0.28 4.83 -34.36
C PHE A 74 1.29 3.68 -34.57
N ASP A 75 2.31 3.56 -33.71
CA ASP A 75 3.38 2.53 -33.78
C ASP A 75 3.10 1.30 -32.90
N ILE A 76 1.89 1.18 -32.36
CA ILE A 76 1.54 0.12 -31.42
C ILE A 76 0.29 -0.64 -31.84
N ASP A 77 0.28 -1.93 -31.49
CA ASP A 77 -0.89 -2.80 -31.54
C ASP A 77 -1.17 -3.41 -30.16
N LEU A 78 -2.46 -3.62 -29.85
CA LEU A 78 -2.93 -4.18 -28.60
C LEU A 78 -2.82 -5.69 -28.65
N LEU A 79 -2.19 -6.26 -27.64
CA LEU A 79 -2.21 -7.69 -27.43
C LEU A 79 -3.47 -8.07 -26.63
N PRO A 80 -3.95 -9.33 -26.74
CA PRO A 80 -5.06 -9.82 -25.94
C PRO A 80 -4.83 -9.53 -24.45
N LYS A 81 -5.89 -9.09 -23.77
CA LYS A 81 -5.85 -8.81 -22.34
C LYS A 81 -5.52 -10.11 -21.60
N GLU A 82 -4.35 -10.15 -20.96
CA GLU A 82 -4.03 -11.21 -20.01
C GLU A 82 -4.80 -10.95 -18.71
N GLU A 83 -5.65 -11.88 -18.29
CA GLU A 83 -6.30 -11.83 -16.98
C GLU A 83 -5.27 -12.11 -15.89
N LYS A 84 -4.70 -11.06 -15.31
CA LYS A 84 -3.94 -11.18 -14.06
C LYS A 84 -4.94 -11.35 -12.91
N THR A 85 -5.03 -12.56 -12.38
CA THR A 85 -5.76 -12.84 -11.14
C THR A 85 -4.94 -12.32 -9.97
N ASP A 86 -5.46 -11.32 -9.29
CA ASP A 86 -4.91 -10.87 -8.00
C ASP A 86 -5.18 -11.97 -6.96
N LYS A 87 -4.12 -12.69 -6.57
CA LYS A 87 -4.22 -13.82 -5.65
C LYS A 87 -4.62 -13.37 -4.24
N PHE A 88 -4.34 -12.12 -3.89
CA PHE A 88 -4.58 -11.57 -2.56
C PHE A 88 -5.06 -10.12 -2.65
N PRO A 89 -6.28 -9.88 -3.14
CA PRO A 89 -6.73 -8.54 -3.54
C PRO A 89 -6.76 -7.51 -2.42
N ARG A 90 -6.74 -7.95 -1.17
CA ARG A 90 -6.76 -7.05 0.01
C ARG A 90 -5.42 -6.98 0.72
N GLN A 91 -4.48 -7.87 0.39
CA GLN A 91 -3.19 -7.93 1.06
C GLN A 91 -2.20 -6.99 0.39
N LEU A 92 -1.48 -6.24 1.20
CA LEU A 92 -0.40 -5.36 0.78
C LEU A 92 0.90 -5.75 1.48
N GLN A 93 2.00 -5.63 0.73
CA GLN A 93 3.36 -5.74 1.24
C GLN A 93 3.87 -4.34 1.59
N GLN A 94 4.05 -4.09 2.89
CA GLN A 94 4.76 -2.90 3.35
C GLN A 94 6.27 -3.04 3.14
N PHE A 95 6.92 -1.92 2.81
CA PHE A 95 8.35 -1.91 2.57
C PHE A 95 9.02 -0.64 3.07
N LYS A 96 10.32 -0.77 3.31
CA LYS A 96 11.27 0.32 3.55
C LYS A 96 12.49 0.11 2.68
N ILE A 97 12.86 1.13 1.91
CA ILE A 97 14.03 1.12 1.03
C ILE A 97 14.93 2.25 1.47
N TYR A 98 16.05 1.89 2.07
CA TYR A 98 17.06 2.83 2.54
C TYR A 98 17.92 3.28 1.38
N ILE A 99 18.06 4.59 1.24
CA ILE A 99 18.78 5.21 0.14
C ILE A 99 19.92 6.07 0.66
N GLN A 100 21.01 6.11 -0.10
CA GLN A 100 22.11 7.04 0.07
C GLN A 100 22.14 7.97 -1.13
N ARG A 101 22.02 9.27 -0.88
CA ARG A 101 22.09 10.29 -1.94
C ARG A 101 23.55 10.50 -2.36
N GLU A 102 23.79 10.78 -3.63
CA GLU A 102 25.15 11.09 -4.07
C GLU A 102 25.68 12.36 -3.39
N GLY A 103 26.90 12.30 -2.86
CA GLY A 103 27.56 13.43 -2.19
C GLY A 103 27.02 13.81 -0.80
N SER A 104 26.26 12.93 -0.14
CA SER A 104 25.79 13.16 1.24
C SER A 104 26.74 12.58 2.29
N ASN A 105 27.82 13.28 2.61
CA ASN A 105 28.56 13.08 3.88
C ASN A 105 27.77 13.71 5.05
N GLY A 106 26.48 13.39 5.19
CA GLY A 106 25.64 13.88 6.28
C GLY A 106 25.06 15.30 6.15
N CYS A 107 25.24 16.00 5.02
CA CYS A 107 24.74 17.38 4.89
C CYS A 107 23.25 17.44 4.47
N THR A 108 22.47 18.21 5.23
CA THR A 108 21.06 18.59 5.08
C THR A 108 20.85 19.76 4.11
N GLU A 109 21.67 19.88 3.07
CA GLU A 109 21.57 21.00 2.13
C GLU A 109 20.30 20.90 1.28
N LEU A 110 19.44 21.92 1.39
CA LEU A 110 18.16 22.05 0.67
C LEU A 110 18.28 21.74 -0.83
N LYS A 111 19.39 22.14 -1.47
CA LYS A 111 19.66 21.91 -2.91
C LYS A 111 19.78 20.43 -3.28
N LYS A 112 20.36 19.58 -2.41
CA LYS A 112 20.51 18.14 -2.68
C LYS A 112 19.20 17.36 -2.46
N CYS A 113 18.32 17.89 -1.60
CA CYS A 113 16.95 17.38 -1.51
C CYS A 113 16.16 17.72 -2.78
N LYS A 114 16.39 18.90 -3.37
CA LYS A 114 15.69 19.31 -4.60
C LYS A 114 15.98 18.36 -5.78
N THR A 115 17.24 18.07 -6.08
CA THR A 115 17.60 17.16 -7.19
C THR A 115 17.07 15.76 -6.98
N PHE A 116 17.10 15.26 -5.74
CA PHE A 116 16.48 13.98 -5.38
C PHE A 116 14.98 13.99 -5.68
N TYR A 117 14.26 15.05 -5.28
CA TYR A 117 12.83 15.15 -5.53
C TYR A 117 12.51 15.28 -7.03
N GLU A 118 13.27 16.06 -7.79
CA GLU A 118 13.10 16.16 -9.24
C GLU A 118 13.20 14.76 -9.90
N ASP A 119 14.26 14.00 -9.61
CA ASP A 119 14.50 12.67 -10.17
C ASP A 119 13.49 11.61 -9.71
N ILE A 120 13.19 11.51 -8.41
CA ILE A 120 12.24 10.49 -7.91
C ILE A 120 10.81 10.78 -8.38
N LEU A 121 10.40 12.06 -8.45
CA LEU A 121 9.05 12.40 -8.89
C LEU A 121 8.91 12.23 -10.41
N GLU A 122 9.93 12.54 -11.19
CA GLU A 122 9.96 12.26 -12.63
C GLU A 122 9.92 10.75 -12.90
N LEU A 123 10.69 9.94 -12.16
CA LEU A 123 10.62 8.48 -12.21
C LEU A 123 9.19 7.98 -11.92
N LEU A 124 8.59 8.43 -10.82
CA LEU A 124 7.24 8.01 -10.42
C LEU A 124 6.19 8.42 -11.46
N ASP A 125 6.25 9.66 -11.93
CA ASP A 125 5.38 10.16 -12.98
C ASP A 125 5.55 9.36 -14.28
N ALA A 126 6.78 9.05 -14.71
CA ALA A 126 7.04 8.25 -15.90
C ALA A 126 6.40 6.85 -15.82
N TYR A 127 6.36 6.27 -14.62
CA TYR A 127 5.68 5.00 -14.32
C TYR A 127 4.18 5.16 -14.04
N GLY A 128 3.60 6.35 -14.21
CA GLY A 128 2.16 6.60 -14.10
C GLY A 128 1.65 6.68 -12.66
N TYR A 129 2.50 7.01 -11.69
CA TYR A 129 2.05 7.38 -10.35
C TYR A 129 1.50 8.80 -10.34
N GLN A 130 0.38 8.98 -9.65
CA GLN A 130 -0.12 10.29 -9.27
C GLN A 130 0.72 10.82 -8.11
N ILE A 131 1.23 12.03 -8.24
CA ILE A 131 2.02 12.68 -7.18
C ILE A 131 1.08 13.53 -6.34
N ASN A 132 0.98 13.22 -5.06
CA ASN A 132 0.23 14.04 -4.12
C ASN A 132 1.16 15.12 -3.56
N GLU A 133 0.70 16.37 -3.62
CA GLU A 133 1.41 17.50 -3.03
C GLU A 133 1.38 17.46 -1.49
N LEU A 134 2.33 18.17 -0.89
CA LEU A 134 2.56 18.21 0.55
C LEU A 134 1.37 18.82 1.30
N GLU A 135 0.65 18.01 2.09
CA GLU A 135 -0.47 18.52 2.91
C GLU A 135 0.01 19.50 3.99
N PHE A 136 1.27 19.39 4.45
CA PHE A 136 1.83 20.25 5.52
C PHE A 136 3.32 20.57 5.31
N PRO A 137 3.80 21.75 5.80
CA PRO A 137 5.23 22.08 5.80
C PRO A 137 6.06 20.99 6.50
N GLY A 138 7.03 20.41 5.79
CA GLY A 138 7.91 19.36 6.31
C GLY A 138 7.45 17.92 6.01
N SER A 139 6.29 17.72 5.38
CA SER A 139 5.95 16.43 4.78
C SER A 139 6.81 16.18 3.53
N CYS A 140 7.03 14.90 3.18
CA CYS A 140 7.66 14.51 1.92
C CYS A 140 6.57 14.13 0.90
N PRO A 141 6.82 14.28 -0.41
CA PRO A 141 5.85 13.91 -1.42
C PRO A 141 5.61 12.40 -1.41
N GLU A 142 4.46 12.00 -1.96
CA GLU A 142 4.13 10.60 -2.17
C GLU A 142 3.61 10.35 -3.59
N GLY A 143 3.96 9.20 -4.15
CA GLY A 143 3.37 8.68 -5.38
C GLY A 143 2.32 7.62 -5.08
N ARG A 144 1.18 7.66 -5.78
CA ARG A 144 0.13 6.64 -5.73
C ARG A 144 -0.21 6.07 -7.11
N LYS A 145 -0.34 4.75 -7.21
CA LYS A 145 -0.79 4.05 -8.42
C LYS A 145 -1.67 2.86 -8.02
N GLY A 146 -2.99 3.01 -8.14
CA GLY A 146 -3.92 2.03 -7.58
C GLY A 146 -3.70 1.87 -6.07
N LYS A 147 -3.42 0.63 -5.63
CA LYS A 147 -3.11 0.30 -4.22
C LYS A 147 -1.65 0.52 -3.82
N ASN A 148 -0.79 0.90 -4.78
CA ASN A 148 0.62 1.12 -4.51
C ASN A 148 0.83 2.55 -4.03
N ARG A 149 1.60 2.70 -2.95
CA ARG A 149 2.00 3.98 -2.38
C ARG A 149 3.50 4.00 -2.12
N ILE A 150 4.15 5.11 -2.46
CA ILE A 150 5.56 5.35 -2.20
C ILE A 150 5.72 6.74 -1.57
N TYR A 151 6.04 6.79 -0.28
CA TYR A 151 6.44 7.98 0.44
C TYR A 151 7.94 8.24 0.24
N CYS A 152 8.29 9.43 -0.23
CA CYS A 152 9.62 9.75 -0.73
C CYS A 152 10.48 10.51 0.28
N HIS A 153 10.81 9.93 1.44
CA HIS A 153 11.73 10.60 2.36
C HIS A 153 13.19 10.54 1.83
N PRO A 154 13.99 11.62 1.89
CA PRO A 154 15.34 11.69 1.29
C PRO A 154 16.41 10.72 1.83
N SER A 155 16.10 9.95 2.87
CA SER A 155 16.95 8.88 3.40
C SER A 155 16.30 7.49 3.35
N GLN A 156 14.99 7.42 3.08
CA GLN A 156 14.23 6.19 3.16
C GLN A 156 12.93 6.31 2.37
N LEU A 157 12.77 5.53 1.31
CA LEU A 157 11.47 5.35 0.67
C LEU A 157 10.66 4.35 1.50
N ALA A 158 9.37 4.58 1.67
CA ALA A 158 8.51 3.69 2.41
C ALA A 158 7.10 3.63 1.82
N GLY A 159 6.37 2.56 2.05
CA GLY A 159 4.99 2.48 1.62
C GLY A 159 4.51 1.05 1.52
N GLU A 160 3.54 0.82 0.64
CA GLU A 160 2.82 -0.42 0.50
C GLU A 160 2.47 -0.67 -0.97
N CYS A 161 2.42 -1.94 -1.37
CA CYS A 161 2.04 -2.34 -2.72
C CYS A 161 1.44 -3.75 -2.73
N ALA A 162 0.81 -4.14 -3.83
CA ALA A 162 0.43 -5.55 -4.02
C ALA A 162 1.69 -6.45 -3.93
N PRO A 163 1.65 -7.60 -3.22
CA PRO A 163 2.81 -8.46 -3.03
C PRO A 163 3.53 -8.85 -4.32
N GLU A 164 2.77 -9.12 -5.38
CA GLU A 164 3.26 -9.50 -6.71
C GLU A 164 3.93 -8.33 -7.44
N ALA A 165 3.53 -7.09 -7.14
CA ALA A 165 4.09 -5.88 -7.74
C ALA A 165 5.40 -5.43 -7.10
N PHE A 166 5.76 -5.97 -5.92
CA PHE A 166 6.91 -5.48 -5.16
C PHE A 166 8.24 -5.60 -5.92
N GLU A 167 8.47 -6.72 -6.63
CA GLU A 167 9.72 -6.93 -7.35
C GLU A 167 9.87 -5.97 -8.54
N GLU A 168 8.77 -5.64 -9.22
CA GLU A 168 8.75 -4.63 -10.29
C GLU A 168 8.92 -3.22 -9.74
N LEU A 169 8.23 -2.87 -8.65
CA LEU A 169 8.40 -1.60 -7.94
C LEU A 169 9.85 -1.41 -7.50
N LYS A 170 10.47 -2.45 -6.95
CA LYS A 170 11.88 -2.43 -6.58
C LYS A 170 12.76 -2.17 -7.80
N LYS A 171 12.57 -2.90 -8.90
CA LYS A 171 13.33 -2.70 -10.17
C LYS A 171 13.18 -1.27 -10.68
N MET A 172 11.96 -0.72 -10.68
CA MET A 172 11.69 0.68 -11.03
C MET A 172 12.55 1.64 -10.19
N LEU A 173 12.54 1.48 -8.87
CA LEU A 173 13.28 2.37 -7.96
C LEU A 173 14.81 2.31 -8.11
N TYR A 174 15.37 1.26 -8.72
CA TYR A 174 16.80 1.19 -9.06
C TYR A 174 17.19 2.08 -10.25
N HIS A 175 16.22 2.59 -11.01
CA HIS A 175 16.50 3.49 -12.14
C HIS A 175 16.74 4.94 -11.72
N GLY A 176 16.42 5.33 -10.48
CA GLY A 176 16.77 6.65 -9.96
C GLY A 176 18.28 6.90 -10.02
N THR A 177 18.66 8.12 -10.40
CA THR A 177 20.05 8.48 -10.70
C THR A 177 20.70 9.30 -9.59
N THR A 178 19.89 9.93 -8.74
CA THR A 178 20.33 10.84 -7.67
C THR A 178 20.58 10.16 -6.33
N TYR A 179 20.29 8.85 -6.24
CA TYR A 179 20.46 8.04 -5.03
C TYR A 179 20.86 6.61 -5.36
N LYS A 180 21.39 5.91 -4.35
CA LYS A 180 21.70 4.48 -4.40
C LYS A 180 20.89 3.77 -3.33
N ILE A 181 20.26 2.66 -3.71
CA ILE A 181 19.59 1.78 -2.76
C ILE A 181 20.65 1.01 -1.96
N VAL A 182 20.67 1.20 -0.64
CA VAL A 182 21.62 0.57 0.28
C VAL A 182 21.03 -0.70 0.90
N ARG A 183 19.74 -0.66 1.23
CA ARG A 183 19.05 -1.76 1.91
C ARG A 183 17.57 -1.76 1.57
N VAL A 184 17.02 -2.95 1.37
CA VAL A 184 15.60 -3.17 1.12
C VAL A 184 15.06 -4.05 2.25
N GLU A 185 13.99 -3.60 2.89
CA GLU A 185 13.29 -4.32 3.95
C GLU A 185 11.83 -4.51 3.55
N LYS A 186 11.38 -5.77 3.61
CA LYS A 186 9.95 -6.12 3.59
C LYS A 186 9.49 -6.21 5.03
N GLU A 187 8.45 -5.47 5.38
CA GLU A 187 7.85 -5.66 6.69
C GLU A 187 7.15 -7.03 6.72
N ARG A 188 7.37 -7.79 7.80
CA ARG A 188 6.81 -9.14 7.94
C ARG A 188 5.32 -9.13 8.23
N LYS A 189 4.78 -8.01 8.71
CA LYS A 189 3.36 -7.90 9.03
C LYS A 189 2.59 -7.69 7.73
N LEU A 190 1.58 -8.53 7.51
CA LEU A 190 0.62 -8.34 6.43
C LEU A 190 -0.24 -7.11 6.77
N VAL A 191 -0.38 -6.22 5.79
CA VAL A 191 -1.25 -5.05 5.89
C VAL A 191 -2.37 -5.21 4.91
N PHE A 192 -3.58 -4.79 5.30
CA PHE A 192 -4.76 -4.93 4.48
C PHE A 192 -5.36 -3.59 4.04
N ASP A 193 -5.89 -3.57 2.82
CA ASP A 193 -6.69 -2.48 2.24
C ASP A 193 -8.19 -2.82 2.36
N TYR A 194 -8.64 -2.93 3.62
CA TYR A 194 -10.04 -3.11 3.96
C TYR A 194 -10.70 -1.75 4.21
N SER A 195 -11.97 -1.62 3.79
CA SER A 195 -12.84 -0.59 4.37
C SER A 195 -13.10 -0.88 5.85
N ASP A 196 -13.66 0.09 6.58
CA ASP A 196 -14.02 -0.12 8.00
C ASP A 196 -15.03 -1.27 8.16
N GLU A 197 -16.01 -1.38 7.27
CA GLU A 197 -17.00 -2.47 7.24
C GLU A 197 -16.35 -3.82 6.91
N GLU A 198 -15.45 -3.87 5.92
CA GLU A 198 -14.72 -5.09 5.58
C GLU A 198 -13.85 -5.54 6.76
N GLU A 199 -13.14 -4.61 7.40
CA GLU A 199 -12.33 -4.87 8.60
C GLU A 199 -13.21 -5.45 9.72
N PHE A 200 -14.39 -4.86 9.95
CA PHE A 200 -15.37 -5.34 10.92
C PHE A 200 -15.85 -6.77 10.62
N GLU A 201 -16.17 -7.10 9.37
CA GLU A 201 -16.56 -8.45 8.96
C GLU A 201 -15.41 -9.46 9.14
N GLN A 202 -14.16 -9.06 8.90
CA GLN A 202 -13.01 -9.94 9.14
C GLN A 202 -12.86 -10.32 10.61
N TYR A 203 -13.26 -9.45 11.55
CA TYR A 203 -13.25 -9.80 12.96
C TYR A 203 -14.24 -10.93 13.28
N HIS A 204 -15.44 -10.85 12.73
CA HIS A 204 -16.44 -11.91 12.87
C HIS A 204 -15.92 -13.24 12.32
N LEU A 205 -15.45 -13.23 11.06
CA LEU A 205 -14.93 -14.43 10.40
C LEU A 205 -13.78 -15.10 11.18
N LYS A 206 -12.89 -14.31 11.77
CA LYS A 206 -11.67 -14.82 12.40
C LYS A 206 -11.85 -15.18 13.87
N TYR A 207 -12.74 -14.49 14.59
CA TYR A 207 -12.77 -14.55 16.06
C TYR A 207 -14.09 -14.98 16.67
N ASP A 208 -15.21 -15.06 15.94
CA ASP A 208 -16.53 -15.41 16.51
C ASP A 208 -16.48 -16.71 17.33
N ALA A 209 -15.76 -17.72 16.82
CA ALA A 209 -15.64 -19.02 17.47
C ALA A 209 -14.87 -19.00 18.81
N THR A 210 -14.09 -17.96 19.11
CA THR A 210 -13.18 -17.96 20.27
C THR A 210 -13.27 -16.72 21.16
N ILE A 211 -13.79 -15.59 20.64
CA ILE A 211 -13.66 -14.30 21.32
C ILE A 211 -14.43 -14.25 22.63
N ARG A 212 -15.62 -14.88 22.67
CA ARG A 212 -16.47 -14.90 23.87
C ARG A 212 -15.75 -15.53 25.05
N GLN A 213 -15.15 -16.70 24.84
CA GLN A 213 -14.37 -17.39 25.87
C GLN A 213 -13.13 -16.59 26.29
N ARG A 214 -12.44 -15.98 25.32
CA ARG A 214 -11.28 -15.11 25.61
C ARG A 214 -11.68 -13.91 26.47
N MET A 215 -12.82 -13.28 26.17
CA MET A 215 -13.34 -12.14 26.93
C MET A 215 -13.76 -12.54 28.34
N LEU A 216 -14.50 -13.64 28.49
CA LEU A 216 -14.87 -14.18 29.81
C LEU A 216 -13.64 -14.48 30.65
N LYS A 217 -12.64 -15.15 30.07
CA LYS A 217 -11.37 -15.41 30.75
C LYS A 217 -10.63 -14.13 31.11
N ALA A 218 -10.66 -13.11 30.25
CA ALA A 218 -10.01 -11.84 30.52
C ALA A 218 -10.68 -11.10 31.69
N PHE A 219 -12.01 -11.17 31.82
CA PHE A 219 -12.78 -10.60 32.94
C PHE A 219 -12.90 -11.50 34.17
N HIS A 220 -12.31 -12.70 34.15
CA HIS A 220 -12.38 -13.62 35.28
C HIS A 220 -11.60 -13.11 36.49
N THR A 221 -12.21 -13.26 37.67
CA THR A 221 -11.65 -13.01 39.01
C THR A 221 -11.98 -14.19 39.92
N ASP A 222 -11.10 -14.47 40.88
CA ASP A 222 -11.29 -15.59 41.81
C ASP A 222 -12.39 -15.31 42.85
N SER A 223 -12.61 -14.04 43.16
CA SER A 223 -13.63 -13.56 44.10
C SER A 223 -14.79 -12.87 43.38
N SER A 224 -16.01 -13.04 43.92
CA SER A 224 -17.21 -12.33 43.46
C SER A 224 -17.19 -10.83 43.76
N GLU A 225 -16.32 -10.40 44.66
CA GLU A 225 -16.16 -9.01 45.10
C GLU A 225 -15.07 -8.27 44.31
N GLU A 226 -14.29 -8.99 43.51
CA GLU A 226 -13.22 -8.42 42.70
C GLU A 226 -13.69 -8.13 41.28
N PHE A 227 -13.25 -6.99 40.74
CA PHE A 227 -13.56 -6.55 39.39
C PHE A 227 -12.31 -6.00 38.71
N LYS A 228 -12.29 -6.08 37.37
CA LYS A 228 -11.23 -5.48 36.55
C LYS A 228 -11.71 -4.20 35.92
N VAL A 229 -10.79 -3.26 35.72
CA VAL A 229 -11.06 -2.02 34.99
C VAL A 229 -11.36 -2.35 33.52
N THR A 230 -12.56 -1.99 33.07
CA THR A 230 -13.13 -2.46 31.79
C THR A 230 -12.30 -2.01 30.61
N TYR A 231 -11.99 -0.72 30.50
CA TYR A 231 -11.22 -0.22 29.36
C TYR A 231 -9.85 -0.89 29.25
N LYS A 232 -9.14 -1.14 30.37
CA LYS A 232 -7.84 -1.82 30.34
C LYS A 232 -7.93 -3.21 29.73
N VAL A 233 -8.95 -3.99 30.10
CA VAL A 233 -9.16 -5.33 29.55
C VAL A 233 -9.56 -5.26 28.07
N MET A 234 -10.42 -4.31 27.70
CA MET A 234 -10.84 -4.10 26.32
C MET A 234 -9.67 -3.70 25.43
N ASP A 235 -8.82 -2.77 25.87
CA ASP A 235 -7.63 -2.32 25.14
C ASP A 235 -6.65 -3.48 24.91
N GLU A 236 -6.37 -4.28 25.93
CA GLU A 236 -5.52 -5.46 25.80
C GLU A 236 -6.08 -6.50 24.83
N LEU A 237 -7.40 -6.71 24.81
CA LEU A 237 -8.04 -7.62 23.86
C LEU A 237 -8.02 -7.04 22.45
N ALA A 238 -8.26 -5.74 22.29
CA ALA A 238 -8.27 -5.03 21.03
C ALA A 238 -6.92 -5.13 20.32
N ASP A 239 -5.82 -4.97 21.07
CA ASP A 239 -4.47 -5.13 20.55
C ASP A 239 -4.15 -6.58 20.15
N LYS A 240 -4.64 -7.57 20.92
CA LYS A 240 -4.42 -9.00 20.62
C LYS A 240 -5.13 -9.48 19.36
N ILE A 241 -6.25 -8.87 19.00
CA ILE A 241 -7.02 -9.25 17.81
C ILE A 241 -6.73 -8.37 16.61
N LYS A 242 -6.02 -7.25 16.78
CA LYS A 242 -5.83 -6.22 15.76
C LYS A 242 -5.42 -6.80 14.39
N ILE A 243 -6.21 -6.46 13.37
CA ILE A 243 -5.91 -6.68 11.96
C ILE A 243 -5.27 -5.37 11.49
N VAL A 244 -4.05 -5.46 10.96
CA VAL A 244 -3.32 -4.27 10.55
C VAL A 244 -3.80 -3.83 9.18
N THR A 245 -4.35 -2.62 9.09
CA THR A 245 -4.82 -2.01 7.84
C THR A 245 -4.01 -0.76 7.49
N ILE A 246 -4.13 -0.29 6.26
CA ILE A 246 -3.48 0.98 5.82
C ILE A 246 -3.95 2.19 6.64
N HIS A 247 -5.11 2.11 7.30
CA HIS A 247 -5.66 3.18 8.11
C HIS A 247 -5.21 3.12 9.58
N ASN A 248 -4.86 1.94 10.09
CA ASN A 248 -4.64 1.73 11.53
C ASN A 248 -3.20 1.33 11.91
N TYR A 249 -2.28 1.16 10.95
CA TYR A 249 -0.94 0.63 11.26
C TYR A 249 -0.06 1.57 12.13
N MET A 250 -0.35 2.87 12.18
CA MET A 250 0.35 3.85 13.05
C MET A 250 -0.46 4.32 14.26
N ILE A 251 -1.68 3.81 14.47
CA ILE A 251 -2.60 4.32 15.50
C ILE A 251 -3.07 3.18 16.41
N SER A 252 -3.17 3.46 17.72
CA SER A 252 -3.70 2.56 18.75
C SER A 252 -4.85 3.24 19.51
N GLY A 253 -5.91 2.50 19.85
CA GLY A 253 -7.05 2.97 20.67
C GLY A 253 -8.10 3.78 19.89
N GLY A 254 -9.38 3.75 20.29
CA GLY A 254 -10.46 4.55 19.68
C GLY A 254 -11.61 3.74 19.07
N ASP A 255 -12.49 4.40 18.29
CA ASP A 255 -13.69 3.86 17.61
C ASP A 255 -13.40 2.92 16.41
N PHE A 256 -12.25 2.25 16.42
CA PHE A 256 -11.83 1.36 15.34
C PHE A 256 -12.67 0.07 15.31
N ALA A 257 -12.73 -0.58 14.15
CA ALA A 257 -13.51 -1.80 13.92
C ALA A 257 -13.27 -2.91 14.97
N ASN A 258 -12.04 -3.07 15.47
CA ASN A 258 -11.75 -4.02 16.56
C ASN A 258 -12.47 -3.68 17.88
N TYR A 259 -12.48 -2.41 18.28
CA TYR A 259 -13.19 -1.97 19.48
C TYR A 259 -14.69 -2.09 19.31
N ARG A 260 -15.23 -1.68 18.16
CA ARG A 260 -16.66 -1.86 17.83
C ARG A 260 -17.06 -3.33 17.91
N TYR A 261 -16.25 -4.23 17.36
CA TYR A 261 -16.47 -5.66 17.42
C TYR A 261 -16.44 -6.18 18.86
N LEU A 262 -15.41 -5.84 19.65
CA LEU A 262 -15.33 -6.24 21.05
C LEU A 262 -16.48 -5.69 21.88
N GLN A 263 -16.89 -4.43 21.66
CA GLN A 263 -18.03 -3.83 22.34
C GLN A 263 -19.31 -4.62 22.06
N SER A 264 -19.55 -5.02 20.81
CA SER A 264 -20.72 -5.85 20.46
C SER A 264 -20.73 -7.20 21.21
N VAL A 265 -19.56 -7.83 21.38
CA VAL A 265 -19.41 -9.08 22.15
C VAL A 265 -19.63 -8.83 23.63
N TYR A 266 -19.06 -7.75 24.16
CA TYR A 266 -19.22 -7.34 25.55
C TYR A 266 -20.69 -7.12 25.89
N ASP A 267 -21.41 -6.32 25.07
CA ASP A 267 -22.82 -6.01 25.27
C ASP A 267 -23.68 -7.28 25.22
N THR A 268 -23.35 -8.21 24.32
CA THR A 268 -24.02 -9.50 24.24
C THR A 268 -23.83 -10.32 25.52
N LEU A 269 -22.59 -10.43 26.03
CA LEU A 269 -22.29 -11.16 27.26
C LEU A 269 -22.92 -10.50 28.50
N LEU A 270 -23.03 -9.17 28.49
CA LEU A 270 -23.68 -8.40 29.55
C LEU A 270 -25.18 -8.68 29.57
N ASN A 271 -25.83 -8.64 28.40
CA ASN A 271 -27.26 -8.94 28.25
C ASN A 271 -27.60 -10.39 28.61
N GLU A 272 -26.70 -11.33 28.32
CA GLU A 272 -26.81 -12.74 28.76
C GLU A 272 -26.50 -12.95 30.25
N GLY A 273 -26.03 -11.91 30.96
CA GLY A 273 -25.63 -11.99 32.37
C GLY A 273 -24.37 -12.83 32.62
N LYS A 274 -23.56 -13.08 31.59
CA LYS A 274 -22.28 -13.79 31.67
C LYS A 274 -21.14 -12.90 32.17
N ILE A 275 -21.27 -11.59 32.02
CA ILE A 275 -20.46 -10.58 32.71
C ILE A 275 -21.35 -9.65 33.52
N VAL A 276 -20.78 -8.97 34.52
CA VAL A 276 -21.50 -8.05 35.41
C VAL A 276 -20.67 -6.79 35.62
N ILE A 277 -21.33 -5.65 35.55
CA ILE A 277 -20.78 -4.35 35.88
C ILE A 277 -20.74 -4.20 37.40
N GLY A 278 -19.58 -3.82 37.93
CA GLY A 278 -19.38 -3.57 39.36
C GLY A 278 -19.97 -2.25 39.83
N PRO A 279 -19.96 -2.01 41.16
CA PRO A 279 -20.47 -0.78 41.72
C PRO A 279 -19.67 0.44 41.22
N LYS A 280 -20.34 1.58 41.09
CA LYS A 280 -19.73 2.83 40.65
C LYS A 280 -18.64 3.27 41.64
N GLN A 281 -17.42 3.47 41.15
CA GLN A 281 -16.28 3.90 41.95
C GLN A 281 -16.16 5.43 42.02
N ALA A 282 -15.41 5.94 43.01
CA ALA A 282 -15.20 7.38 43.22
C ALA A 282 -14.43 8.09 42.07
N ASN A 283 -13.72 7.32 41.25
CA ASN A 283 -12.98 7.80 40.08
C ASN A 283 -13.75 7.60 38.76
N ASP A 284 -15.04 7.24 38.82
CA ASP A 284 -15.90 6.93 37.66
C ASP A 284 -15.36 5.80 36.75
N GLU A 285 -14.41 4.98 37.20
CA GLU A 285 -13.91 3.86 36.40
C GLU A 285 -14.98 2.76 36.26
N HIS A 286 -15.30 2.41 35.01
CA HIS A 286 -16.19 1.30 34.71
C HIS A 286 -15.47 -0.03 34.98
N ILE A 287 -15.97 -0.81 35.94
CA ILE A 287 -15.37 -2.09 36.34
C ILE A 287 -16.29 -3.27 36.00
N THR A 288 -15.72 -4.37 35.53
CA THR A 288 -16.45 -5.57 35.07
C THR A 288 -15.80 -6.84 35.60
N ARG A 289 -16.61 -7.86 35.86
CA ARG A 289 -16.15 -9.25 36.06
C ARG A 289 -17.00 -10.24 35.26
N SER A 290 -16.44 -11.40 34.94
CA SER A 290 -17.22 -12.53 34.40
C SER A 290 -17.87 -13.33 35.54
N ARG A 291 -19.06 -13.88 35.30
CA ARG A 291 -19.56 -15.03 36.06
C ARG A 291 -18.83 -16.28 35.55
N ALA A 292 -18.63 -17.27 36.42
CA ALA A 292 -17.74 -18.41 36.18
C ALA A 292 -17.84 -19.00 34.75
N ILE A 293 -16.70 -19.47 34.23
CA ILE A 293 -16.62 -20.14 32.93
C ILE A 293 -17.25 -21.53 33.12
N ASP A 294 -18.54 -21.67 32.78
CA ASP A 294 -19.22 -22.97 32.74
C ASP A 294 -18.55 -23.93 31.74
#